data_AF-A0A925HYP5-F1
#
_entry.id   AF-A0A925HYP5-F1
#
_cell.length_a   1.000
_cell.length_b   1.000
_cell.length_c   1.000
_cell.angle_alpha   90.00
_cell.angle_beta   90.00
_cell.angle_gamma   90.00
#
_symmetry.space_group_name_H-M   'P 1'
#
loop_
_entity.id
_entity.type
_entity.pdbx_description
1 polymer ?
#
loop_
_entity_poly.entity_id
_entity_poly.type
_entity_poly.pdbx_seq_one_letter_code
_entity_poly.pdbx_strand_id
1 'polypeptide(L)'
;MKPGQAKLRRTSGVLSLIVCDERSNVPMGEVDFAGHGLLHQITMSDGLIVPVVELVLRLITGDGERVYRAFVNELEEGIMESLATLPEITVVLKSPKGDTFGTSPLANPFKATANESLGVISGLADKPWNGAHFATARAFVLAKDN
;
A
#
# COMPACT_ATOMS: atom_id res chain seq x y z
N MET A 1 7.35 11.73 3.14
CA MET A 1 7.64 10.36 2.63
C MET A 1 9.00 10.40 1.97
N LYS A 2 9.73 9.29 1.95
CA LYS A 2 10.99 9.18 1.21
C LYS A 2 10.70 8.67 -0.22
N PRO A 3 11.56 8.96 -1.21
CA PRO A 3 11.49 8.33 -2.52
C PRO A 3 11.38 6.81 -2.43
N GLY A 4 10.58 6.19 -3.30
CA GLY A 4 10.31 4.74 -3.31
C GLY A 4 9.20 4.30 -2.34
N GLN A 5 8.63 5.20 -1.56
CA GLN A 5 7.52 4.88 -0.65
C GLN A 5 6.16 5.17 -1.28
N ALA A 6 5.18 4.33 -0.98
CA ALA A 6 3.78 4.61 -1.25
C ALA A 6 2.94 4.56 0.04
N LYS A 7 1.76 5.17 -0.01
CA LYS A 7 0.74 5.04 1.02
C LYS A 7 -0.64 5.22 0.44
N LEU A 8 -1.63 4.60 1.04
CA LEU A 8 -3.02 4.93 0.76
C LEU A 8 -3.41 6.22 1.47
N ARG A 9 -4.32 6.97 0.86
CA ARG A 9 -4.91 8.14 1.49
C ARG A 9 -6.31 8.37 0.95
N ARG A 10 -7.25 8.68 1.84
CA ARG A 10 -8.54 9.25 1.46
C ARG A 10 -8.44 10.76 1.32
N THR A 11 -8.87 11.29 0.19
CA THR A 11 -9.04 12.73 -0.04
C THR A 11 -10.46 12.97 -0.50
N SER A 12 -11.23 13.75 0.26
CA SER A 12 -12.64 14.02 -0.02
C SER A 12 -13.49 12.75 -0.25
N GLY A 13 -13.23 11.69 0.53
CA GLY A 13 -13.93 10.42 0.44
C GLY A 13 -13.40 9.44 -0.61
N VAL A 14 -12.50 9.86 -1.50
CA VAL A 14 -11.91 9.00 -2.54
C VAL A 14 -10.58 8.44 -2.07
N LEU A 15 -10.43 7.11 -2.13
CA LEU A 15 -9.17 6.44 -1.82
C LEU A 15 -8.21 6.55 -3.01
N SER A 16 -6.97 6.95 -2.74
CA SER A 16 -5.90 7.04 -3.73
C SER A 16 -4.62 6.43 -3.20
N LEU A 17 -3.80 5.89 -4.11
CA LEU A 17 -2.45 5.44 -3.80
C LEU A 17 -1.48 6.58 -4.07
N ILE A 18 -0.93 7.17 -3.01
CA ILE A 18 0.07 8.22 -3.11
C ILE A 18 1.45 7.57 -3.21
N VAL A 19 2.14 7.83 -4.31
CA VAL A 19 3.51 7.38 -4.56
C VAL A 19 4.47 8.56 -4.39
N CYS A 20 5.53 8.37 -3.63
CA CYS A 20 6.58 9.36 -3.42
C CYS A 20 7.80 9.02 -4.28
N ASP A 21 8.18 9.92 -5.18
CA ASP A 21 9.45 9.84 -5.91
C ASP A 21 9.91 11.24 -6.33
N GLU A 22 11.16 11.35 -6.79
CA GLU A 22 11.65 12.56 -7.43
C GLU A 22 11.04 12.69 -8.83
N ARG A 23 10.71 13.92 -9.24
CA ARG A 23 10.12 14.14 -10.58
C ARG A 23 11.05 13.69 -11.71
N SER A 24 12.36 13.83 -11.52
CA SER A 24 13.38 13.38 -12.48
C SER A 24 13.45 11.86 -12.64
N ASN A 25 12.89 11.11 -11.69
CA ASN A 25 12.91 9.66 -11.67
C ASN A 25 11.72 9.01 -12.40
N VAL A 26 10.69 9.81 -12.67
CA VAL A 26 9.45 9.35 -13.30
C VAL A 26 9.38 9.97 -14.70
N PRO A 27 9.68 9.22 -15.77
CA PRO A 27 9.62 9.74 -17.12
C PRO A 27 8.19 10.19 -17.44
N MET A 28 8.09 11.35 -18.10
CA MET A 28 6.82 11.89 -18.58
C MET A 28 6.51 11.22 -19.92
N GLY A 29 5.47 10.39 -19.99
CA GLY A 29 5.12 9.65 -21.21
C GLY A 29 4.21 8.46 -20.93
N GLU A 30 4.14 7.52 -21.88
CA GLU A 30 3.48 6.23 -21.67
C GLU A 30 4.22 5.47 -20.57
N VAL A 31 3.50 5.18 -19.49
CA VAL A 31 3.99 4.40 -18.36
C VAL A 31 2.98 3.29 -18.07
N ASP A 32 3.49 2.11 -17.80
CA ASP A 32 2.67 0.98 -17.40
C ASP A 32 2.75 0.76 -15.90
N PHE A 33 1.63 0.37 -15.31
CA PHE A 33 1.56 0.02 -13.90
C PHE A 33 1.16 -1.44 -13.76
N ALA A 34 1.91 -2.17 -12.94
CA ALA A 34 1.54 -3.49 -12.46
C ALA A 34 1.48 -3.47 -10.94
N GLY A 35 0.47 -4.08 -10.35
CA GLY A 35 0.34 -4.15 -8.89
C GLY A 35 0.06 -5.56 -8.41
N HIS A 36 0.48 -5.84 -7.19
CA HIS A 36 0.01 -6.99 -6.42
C HIS A 36 0.03 -6.66 -4.94
N GLY A 37 -0.64 -7.47 -4.14
CA GLY A 37 -0.58 -7.35 -2.69
C GLY A 37 -0.18 -8.67 -2.04
N LEU A 38 0.31 -8.56 -0.81
CA LEU A 38 0.74 -9.66 0.05
C LEU A 38 0.12 -9.47 1.43
N LEU A 39 -0.29 -10.58 2.05
CA LEU A 39 -0.72 -10.61 3.44
C LEU A 39 0.33 -11.34 4.26
N HIS A 40 0.92 -10.62 5.22
CA HIS A 40 1.84 -11.19 6.19
C HIS A 40 1.14 -11.34 7.53
N GLN A 41 1.23 -12.51 8.17
CA GLN A 41 0.72 -12.72 9.53
C GLN A 41 1.90 -12.82 10.49
N ILE A 42 2.11 -11.78 11.30
CA ILE A 42 3.27 -11.69 12.18
C ILE A 42 2.85 -12.07 13.60
N THR A 43 3.42 -13.17 14.11
CA THR A 43 3.26 -13.57 15.51
C THR A 43 4.20 -12.77 16.40
N MET A 44 3.62 -12.00 17.30
CA MET A 44 4.30 -11.19 18.31
C MET A 44 4.75 -12.06 19.48
N SER A 45 5.63 -11.53 20.34
CA SER A 45 6.21 -12.28 21.47
C SER A 45 5.19 -12.72 22.51
N ASP A 46 4.05 -12.03 22.61
CA ASP A 46 2.91 -12.35 23.49
C ASP A 46 1.88 -13.29 22.84
N GLY A 47 2.18 -13.79 21.63
CA GLY A 47 1.30 -14.66 20.86
C GLY A 47 0.19 -13.93 20.10
N LEU A 48 0.14 -12.59 20.14
CA LEU A 48 -0.75 -11.80 19.28
C LEU A 48 -0.34 -11.95 17.81
N ILE A 49 -1.29 -12.19 16.91
CA ILE A 49 -1.03 -12.20 15.47
C ILE A 49 -1.44 -10.84 14.90
N VAL A 50 -0.51 -10.17 14.23
CA VAL A 50 -0.74 -8.89 13.57
C VAL A 50 -0.69 -9.09 12.05
N PRO A 51 -1.82 -8.92 11.34
CA PRO A 51 -1.81 -8.94 9.89
C PRO A 51 -1.20 -7.63 9.35
N VAL A 52 -0.30 -7.77 8.38
CA VAL A 52 0.32 -6.67 7.66
C VAL A 52 0.06 -6.88 6.18
N VAL A 53 -0.78 -6.03 5.60
CA VAL A 53 -1.04 -6.03 4.17
C VAL A 53 -0.05 -5.12 3.49
N GLU A 54 0.77 -5.69 2.61
CA GLU A 54 1.73 -4.98 1.78
C GLU A 54 1.16 -4.88 0.36
N LEU A 55 1.15 -3.67 -0.19
CA LEU A 55 0.78 -3.40 -1.57
C LEU A 55 2.04 -2.99 -2.32
N VAL A 56 2.32 -3.70 -3.40
CA VAL A 56 3.48 -3.48 -4.26
C VAL A 56 3.00 -2.96 -5.60
N LEU A 57 3.42 -1.75 -5.95
CA LEU A 57 3.18 -1.14 -7.26
C LEU A 57 4.50 -1.07 -8.02
N ARG A 58 4.54 -1.67 -9.21
CA ARG A 58 5.60 -1.53 -10.19
C ARG A 58 5.20 -0.48 -11.22
N LEU A 59 6.03 0.53 -11.36
CA LEU A 59 6.03 1.47 -12.48
C LEU A 59 7.02 0.95 -13.50
N ILE A 60 6.54 0.63 -14.69
CA ILE A 60 7.33 0.13 -15.81
C ILE A 60 7.47 1.26 -16.82
N THR A 61 8.71 1.57 -17.16
CA THR A 61 9.08 2.66 -18.08
C THR A 61 10.05 2.10 -19.12
N GLY A 62 10.21 2.80 -20.25
CA GLY A 62 11.16 2.39 -21.28
C GLY A 62 12.60 2.21 -20.78
N ASP A 63 12.96 2.97 -19.74
CA ASP A 63 14.32 3.01 -19.17
C ASP A 63 14.50 2.08 -17.96
N GLY A 64 13.45 1.34 -17.56
CA GLY A 64 13.49 0.38 -16.46
C GLY A 64 12.25 0.38 -15.58
N GLU A 65 12.38 -0.29 -14.44
CA GLU A 65 11.28 -0.50 -13.50
C GLU A 65 11.56 0.09 -12.12
N ARG A 66 10.50 0.57 -11.47
CA ARG A 66 10.55 1.07 -10.11
C ARG A 66 9.46 0.41 -9.27
N VAL A 67 9.83 0.02 -8.06
CA VAL A 67 8.93 -0.63 -7.11
C VAL A 67 8.60 0.34 -5.99
N TYR A 68 7.31 0.49 -5.72
CA TYR A 68 6.77 1.26 -4.62
C TYR A 68 5.97 0.36 -3.69
N ARG A 69 6.15 0.56 -2.39
CA ARG A 69 5.50 -0.27 -1.36
C ARG A 69 4.64 0.60 -0.47
N ALA A 70 3.41 0.17 -0.24
CA ALA A 70 2.50 0.72 0.76
C ALA A 70 2.14 -0.38 1.76
N PHE A 71 2.04 -0.03 3.03
CA PHE A 71 1.57 -0.92 4.08
C PHE A 71 0.22 -0.42 4.55
N VAL A 72 -0.78 -1.28 4.52
CA VAL A 72 -2.14 -0.93 4.96
C VAL A 72 -2.27 -1.29 6.43
N ASN A 73 -2.57 -0.27 7.23
CA ASN A 73 -2.94 -0.44 8.62
C ASN A 73 -4.47 -0.45 8.71
N GLU A 74 -5.06 -1.59 9.05
CA GLU A 74 -6.52 -1.73 9.21
C GLU A 74 -7.13 -0.89 10.34
N LEU A 75 -6.30 -0.33 11.22
CA LEU A 75 -6.78 0.65 12.20
C LEU A 75 -7.30 1.93 11.52
N GLU A 76 -7.01 2.13 10.24
CA GLU A 76 -7.64 3.15 9.41
C GLU A 76 -8.96 2.63 8.82
N GLU A 77 -10.08 3.12 9.39
CA GLU A 77 -11.43 2.62 9.10
C GLU A 77 -11.77 2.59 7.60
N GLY A 78 -12.23 1.43 7.12
CA GLY A 78 -12.83 1.26 5.80
C GLY A 78 -11.83 1.20 4.63
N ILE A 79 -10.52 1.23 4.87
CA ILE A 79 -9.54 1.26 3.76
C ILE A 79 -9.59 -0.04 2.96
N MET A 80 -9.64 -1.17 3.63
CA MET A 80 -9.55 -2.48 2.98
C MET A 80 -10.86 -2.86 2.31
N GLU A 81 -12.00 -2.48 2.88
CA GLU A 81 -13.31 -2.57 2.24
C GLU A 81 -13.37 -1.70 0.98
N SER A 82 -12.78 -0.51 1.02
CA SER A 82 -12.69 0.34 -0.18
C SER A 82 -11.81 -0.30 -1.25
N LEU A 83 -10.62 -0.81 -0.87
CA LEU A 83 -9.76 -1.52 -1.82
C LEU A 83 -10.41 -2.78 -2.38
N ALA A 84 -11.22 -3.49 -1.60
CA ALA A 84 -11.90 -4.71 -2.03
C ALA A 84 -13.03 -4.43 -3.03
N THR A 85 -13.60 -3.22 -3.02
CA THR A 85 -14.78 -2.85 -3.81
C THR A 85 -14.47 -1.97 -5.00
N LEU A 86 -13.45 -1.11 -4.92
CA LEU A 86 -13.10 -0.16 -5.96
C LEU A 86 -12.68 -0.87 -7.26
N PRO A 87 -13.30 -0.54 -8.42
CA PRO A 87 -12.86 -1.06 -9.71
C PRO A 87 -11.53 -0.43 -10.15
N GLU A 88 -11.29 0.82 -9.80
CA GLU A 88 -10.10 1.58 -10.14
C GLU A 88 -9.58 2.32 -8.90
N ILE A 89 -8.26 2.51 -8.84
CA ILE A 89 -7.58 3.34 -7.85
C ILE A 89 -6.78 4.43 -8.57
N THR A 90 -6.87 5.66 -8.09
CA THR A 90 -6.01 6.73 -8.62
C THR A 90 -4.63 6.64 -7.99
N VAL A 91 -3.60 6.52 -8.82
CA VAL A 91 -2.20 6.69 -8.43
C VAL A 91 -1.87 8.19 -8.51
N VAL A 92 -1.38 8.75 -7.41
CA VAL A 92 -0.97 10.17 -7.33
C VAL A 92 0.52 10.23 -7.05
N LEU A 93 1.27 10.79 -7.98
CA LEU A 93 2.71 10.96 -7.89
C LEU A 93 3.04 12.28 -7.18
N LYS A 94 3.79 12.19 -6.09
CA LYS A 94 4.19 13.33 -5.27
C LYS A 94 5.69 13.39 -5.06
N SER A 95 6.22 14.61 -5.07
CA SER A 95 7.61 14.87 -4.69
C SER A 95 7.81 14.62 -3.19
N PRO A 96 9.05 14.44 -2.69
CA PRO A 96 9.31 14.38 -1.26
C PRO A 96 8.85 15.63 -0.49
N LYS A 97 8.74 16.78 -1.19
CA LYS A 97 8.20 18.05 -0.66
C LYS A 97 6.66 18.08 -0.59
N GLY A 98 5.99 17.12 -1.24
CA GLY A 98 4.53 16.95 -1.21
C GLY A 98 3.80 17.50 -2.45
N ASP A 99 4.54 18.09 -3.39
CA ASP A 99 3.99 18.62 -4.65
C ASP A 99 3.50 17.49 -5.53
N THR A 100 2.27 17.62 -6.04
CA THR A 100 1.71 16.64 -6.98
C THR A 100 2.24 16.97 -8.37
N PHE A 101 2.84 16.00 -9.04
CA PHE A 101 3.37 16.18 -10.40
C PHE A 101 2.82 15.20 -11.42
N GLY A 102 1.95 14.28 -11.00
CA GLY A 102 1.26 13.36 -11.91
C GLY A 102 0.11 12.61 -11.22
N THR A 103 -0.87 12.20 -12.01
CA THR A 103 -1.99 11.37 -11.57
C THR A 103 -2.36 10.41 -12.69
N SER A 104 -2.66 9.16 -12.35
CA SER A 104 -3.12 8.17 -13.34
C SER A 104 -4.20 7.26 -12.71
N PRO A 105 -5.34 7.02 -13.38
CA PRO A 105 -6.24 5.95 -12.99
C PRO A 105 -5.59 4.59 -13.28
N LEU A 106 -5.82 3.63 -12.38
CA LEU A 106 -5.33 2.26 -12.52
C LEU A 106 -6.44 1.29 -12.16
N ALA A 107 -6.73 0.31 -13.04
CA ALA A 107 -7.58 -0.81 -12.70
C ALA A 107 -7.05 -1.47 -11.43
N ASN A 108 -7.87 -1.54 -10.38
CA ASN A 108 -7.41 -1.80 -9.02
C ASN A 108 -6.77 -3.19 -8.89
N PRO A 109 -5.43 -3.28 -8.82
CA PRO A 109 -4.74 -4.57 -8.83
C PRO A 109 -4.74 -5.21 -7.44
N PHE A 110 -5.13 -4.46 -6.41
CA PHE A 110 -5.11 -4.89 -5.01
C PHE A 110 -6.44 -5.49 -4.56
N LYS A 111 -7.45 -5.50 -5.44
CA LYS A 111 -8.81 -5.96 -5.13
C LYS A 111 -8.84 -7.38 -4.56
N ALA A 112 -8.12 -8.31 -5.19
CA ALA A 112 -8.09 -9.71 -4.76
C ALA A 112 -7.44 -9.84 -3.36
N THR A 113 -6.25 -9.27 -3.18
CA THR A 113 -5.55 -9.26 -1.88
C THR A 113 -6.40 -8.62 -0.79
N ALA A 114 -7.09 -7.52 -1.10
CA ALA A 114 -7.93 -6.84 -0.12
C ALA A 114 -9.10 -7.73 0.34
N ASN A 115 -9.79 -8.40 -0.61
CA ASN A 115 -10.86 -9.35 -0.28
C ASN A 115 -10.37 -10.53 0.59
N GLU A 116 -9.22 -11.11 0.25
CA GLU A 116 -8.62 -12.20 1.03
C GLU A 116 -8.24 -11.74 2.45
N SER A 117 -7.61 -10.56 2.54
CA SER A 117 -7.12 -9.99 3.79
C SER A 117 -8.25 -9.67 4.77
N LEU A 118 -9.38 -9.13 4.28
CA LEU A 118 -10.56 -8.86 5.12
C LEU A 118 -11.04 -10.11 5.87
N GLY A 119 -11.04 -11.27 5.21
CA GLY A 119 -11.41 -12.54 5.83
C GLY A 119 -10.48 -12.89 7.00
N VAL A 120 -9.17 -12.78 6.78
CA VAL A 120 -8.16 -13.06 7.83
C VAL A 120 -8.23 -12.06 8.97
N ILE A 121 -8.30 -10.77 8.66
CA ILE A 121 -8.36 -9.68 9.64
C ILE A 121 -9.60 -9.80 10.52
N SER A 122 -10.77 -10.09 9.93
CA SER A 122 -12.00 -10.31 10.70
C SER A 122 -11.89 -11.49 11.67
N GLY A 123 -11.20 -12.57 11.28
CA GLY A 123 -10.95 -13.72 12.15
C GLY A 123 -9.94 -13.47 13.27
N LEU A 124 -9.11 -12.43 13.16
CA LEU A 124 -8.12 -12.04 14.17
C LEU A 124 -8.65 -10.94 15.12
N ALA A 125 -9.85 -10.41 14.88
CA ALA A 125 -10.41 -9.28 15.62
C ALA A 125 -10.66 -9.57 17.12
N ASP A 126 -10.72 -10.83 17.54
CA ASP A 126 -10.90 -11.23 18.94
C ASP A 126 -9.77 -10.75 19.87
N LYS A 127 -8.59 -10.49 19.32
CA LYS A 127 -7.47 -9.84 20.02
C LYS A 127 -6.98 -8.65 19.20
N PRO A 128 -7.49 -7.43 19.46
CA PRO A 128 -7.15 -6.27 18.66
C PRO A 128 -5.67 -5.89 18.86
N TRP A 129 -4.97 -5.64 17.75
CA TRP A 129 -3.67 -4.98 17.78
C TRP A 129 -3.83 -3.46 17.81
N ASN A 130 -2.78 -2.75 18.19
CA ASN A 130 -2.74 -1.29 18.17
C ASN A 130 -1.67 -0.79 17.18
N GLY A 131 -1.54 0.53 17.04
CA GLY A 131 -0.58 1.13 16.11
C GLY A 131 0.88 0.75 16.40
N ALA A 132 1.25 0.51 17.67
CA ALA A 132 2.60 0.09 18.03
C ALA A 132 2.87 -1.36 17.60
N HIS A 133 1.90 -2.26 17.80
CA HIS A 133 1.99 -3.64 17.32
C HIS A 133 2.15 -3.68 15.80
N PHE A 134 1.35 -2.90 15.07
CA PHE A 134 1.46 -2.80 13.61
C PHE A 134 2.82 -2.25 13.16
N ALA A 135 3.31 -1.19 13.81
CA ALA A 135 4.62 -0.61 13.48
C ALA A 135 5.76 -1.63 13.64
N THR A 136 5.73 -2.43 14.70
CA THR A 136 6.69 -3.51 14.94
C THR A 136 6.55 -4.62 13.89
N ALA A 137 5.34 -5.11 13.64
CA ALA A 137 5.09 -6.16 12.64
C ALA A 137 5.53 -5.72 11.23
N ARG A 138 5.24 -4.48 10.85
CA ARG A 138 5.73 -3.88 9.60
C ARG A 138 7.26 -3.82 9.53
N ALA A 139 7.93 -3.48 10.64
CA ALA A 139 9.39 -3.45 10.67
C ALA A 139 9.99 -4.85 10.43
N PHE A 140 9.35 -5.91 10.93
CA PHE A 140 9.74 -7.29 10.63
C PHE A 140 9.63 -7.63 9.13
N VAL A 141 8.53 -7.22 8.47
CA VAL A 141 8.36 -7.43 7.02
C VAL A 141 9.47 -6.71 6.25
N LEU A 142 9.74 -5.44 6.60
CA LEU A 142 10.79 -4.65 5.95
C LEU A 142 12.20 -5.22 6.15
N ALA A 143 12.47 -5.85 7.30
CA ALA A 143 13.77 -6.45 7.59
C ALA A 143 14.00 -7.77 6.84
N LYS A 144 12.95 -8.49 6.44
CA LYS A 144 13.05 -9.74 5.68
C LYS A 144 13.52 -9.56 4.23
N ASP A 145 13.35 -8.36 3.70
CA ASP A 145 13.60 -8.02 2.31
C ASP A 145 14.95 -7.32 2.07
N ASN A 146 15.77 -7.16 3.12
CA ASN A 146 17.17 -6.69 3.05
C ASN A 146 18.12 -7.83 3.40
#